data_AF-A0A150PWP6-F1
#
_entry.id   AF-A0A150PWP6-F1
#
_cell.length_a   1.000
_cell.length_b   1.000
_cell.length_c   1.000
_cell.angle_alpha   90.00
_cell.angle_beta   90.00
_cell.angle_gamma   90.00
#
_symmetry.space_group_name_H-M   'P 1'
#
loop_
_entity.id
_entity.type
_entity.pdbx_description
1 polymer ?
#
loop_
_entity_poly.entity_id
_entity_poly.type
_entity_poly.pdbx_seq_one_letter_code
_entity_poly.pdbx_strand_id
1 'polypeptide(L)'
;MRAYALLFLAASSIVGQLGCGPSPGGGGSCPDPGDPDVHYVSRDPEECTLIDFACSPPEEYFGGECGCGCIDPGPQACPDPSDPGVRYVSHDPVECTLIDFACSPPEEYFGGECGCGCIDPEPQACPDPSDPGVRYVSHDIEECHLIDFICAEGQSLFYDECGCGCISPETVVCPEPGTTNVLYVSHDPEECMLLDFACSPPERLFTNACGCGCIGPELPVGHAP
;
A
#
# COMPACT_ATOMS: atom_id res chain seq x y z
N MET A 1 53.88 40.68 -5.80
CA MET A 1 54.27 40.61 -4.38
C MET A 1 53.09 41.04 -3.50
N ARG A 2 52.37 40.08 -2.92
CA ARG A 2 51.69 40.17 -1.63
C ARG A 2 51.24 38.76 -1.27
N ALA A 3 52.07 38.12 -0.45
CA ALA A 3 51.74 36.91 0.28
C ALA A 3 50.73 37.26 1.39
N TYR A 4 49.88 36.31 1.80
CA TYR A 4 49.74 35.92 3.21
C TYR A 4 49.02 34.56 3.27
N ALA A 5 49.75 33.59 3.80
CA ALA A 5 49.24 32.31 4.28
C ALA A 5 48.66 32.48 5.70
N LEU A 6 47.84 31.51 6.13
CA LEU A 6 47.70 30.91 7.49
C LEU A 6 46.31 30.21 7.54
N LEU A 7 46.13 28.88 7.49
CA LEU A 7 46.44 27.81 8.47
C LEU A 7 45.86 28.07 9.88
N PHE A 8 44.76 27.38 10.25
CA PHE A 8 44.68 26.32 11.28
C PHE A 8 43.30 26.18 12.00
N LEU A 9 42.98 24.90 12.27
CA LEU A 9 42.33 24.31 13.45
C LEU A 9 40.81 24.09 13.51
N ALA A 10 40.51 22.79 13.63
CA ALA A 10 39.28 22.13 14.01
C ALA A 10 38.70 22.56 15.37
N ALA A 11 37.38 22.46 15.49
CA ALA A 11 36.69 22.20 16.74
C ALA A 11 35.53 21.25 16.48
N SER A 12 35.58 20.08 17.12
CA SER A 12 34.50 19.09 17.17
C SER A 12 33.30 19.65 17.93
N SER A 13 32.10 19.27 17.54
CA SER A 13 30.91 19.32 18.40
C SER A 13 30.06 18.09 18.13
N ILE A 14 30.01 17.23 19.14
CA ILE A 14 29.10 16.11 19.32
C ILE A 14 27.71 16.70 19.61
N VAL A 15 26.64 16.00 19.20
CA VAL A 15 25.31 15.85 19.83
C VAL A 15 24.21 15.93 18.76
N GLY A 16 23.34 14.92 18.74
CA GLY A 16 22.00 15.04 18.15
C GLY A 16 21.64 13.99 17.09
N GLN A 17 21.76 12.71 17.42
CA GLN A 17 20.91 11.69 16.78
C GLN A 17 19.48 11.83 17.34
N LEU A 18 18.59 12.44 16.57
CA LEU A 18 17.14 12.23 16.58
C LEU A 18 16.80 12.13 15.08
N GLY A 19 16.48 10.97 14.51
CA GLY A 19 15.55 9.98 15.03
C GLY A 19 14.12 10.35 14.64
N CYS A 20 13.86 10.69 13.36
CA CYS A 20 12.51 10.72 12.81
C CYS A 20 12.28 9.40 12.04
N GLY A 21 11.27 8.65 12.49
CA GLY A 21 10.89 7.36 11.93
C GLY A 21 10.24 7.46 10.53
N PRO A 22 10.08 6.31 9.87
CA PRO A 22 9.62 6.23 8.49
C PRO A 22 8.10 6.32 8.41
N SER A 23 7.56 7.12 7.47
CA SER A 23 6.16 7.05 7.02
C SER A 23 6.00 7.78 5.68
N PRO A 24 4.99 7.39 4.87
CA PRO A 24 5.22 6.79 3.56
C PRO A 24 5.09 7.82 2.44
N GLY A 25 6.16 7.98 1.69
CA GLY A 25 6.16 8.79 0.47
C GLY A 25 7.51 8.63 -0.21
N GLY A 26 7.56 7.69 -1.16
CA GLY A 26 8.59 7.53 -2.19
C GLY A 26 10.03 7.96 -1.84
N GLY A 27 10.91 6.98 -1.64
CA GLY A 27 12.34 7.24 -1.84
C GLY A 27 12.59 7.70 -3.28
N GLY A 28 12.81 9.00 -3.48
CA GLY A 28 13.24 9.55 -4.76
C GLY A 28 12.91 11.03 -4.94
N SER A 29 13.86 11.90 -4.55
CA SER A 29 13.94 13.33 -4.93
C SER A 29 12.82 14.26 -4.44
N CYS A 30 13.17 15.51 -4.14
CA CYS A 30 12.19 16.56 -3.86
C CYS A 30 11.29 16.81 -5.08
N PRO A 31 9.98 17.10 -4.90
CA PRO A 31 9.09 17.52 -5.99
C PRO A 31 9.71 18.68 -6.79
N ASP A 32 9.70 18.60 -8.13
CA ASP A 32 10.31 19.62 -8.98
C ASP A 32 9.55 20.95 -8.83
N PRO A 33 10.18 22.03 -8.36
CA PRO A 33 9.50 23.32 -8.23
C PRO A 33 9.18 24.00 -9.57
N GLY A 34 9.66 23.44 -10.69
CA GLY A 34 9.27 23.84 -12.04
C GLY A 34 8.06 23.09 -12.60
N ASP A 35 7.57 22.08 -11.89
CA ASP A 35 6.36 21.34 -12.25
C ASP A 35 5.13 22.22 -11.94
N PRO A 36 4.24 22.50 -12.92
CA PRO A 36 3.03 23.30 -12.69
C PRO A 36 2.05 22.66 -11.71
N ASP A 37 2.13 21.35 -11.49
CA ASP A 37 1.25 20.58 -10.60
C ASP A 37 1.77 20.59 -9.15
N VAL A 38 2.90 21.24 -8.87
CA VAL A 38 3.55 21.27 -7.54
C VAL A 38 3.52 22.69 -6.95
N HIS A 39 2.75 22.87 -5.88
CA HIS A 39 2.59 24.15 -5.19
C HIS A 39 3.25 24.12 -3.82
N TYR A 40 4.45 24.70 -3.72
CA TYR A 40 5.14 24.86 -2.43
C TYR A 40 4.49 25.96 -1.58
N VAL A 41 4.11 25.62 -0.36
CA VAL A 41 3.74 26.59 0.68
C VAL A 41 4.99 27.15 1.35
N SER A 42 5.93 26.27 1.69
CA SER A 42 7.30 26.66 2.06
C SER A 42 8.31 25.60 1.64
N ARG A 43 9.53 26.03 1.35
CA ARG A 43 10.69 25.16 1.10
C ARG A 43 11.57 24.98 2.34
N ASP A 44 11.23 25.66 3.44
CA ASP A 44 11.89 25.51 4.71
C ASP A 44 11.11 24.52 5.58
N PRO A 45 11.68 23.33 5.90
CA PRO A 45 10.99 22.35 6.73
C PRO A 45 10.67 22.87 8.12
N GLU A 46 11.43 23.82 8.67
CA GLU A 46 11.13 24.42 9.97
C GLU A 46 9.88 25.31 9.88
N GLU A 47 9.75 26.09 8.82
CA GLU A 47 8.59 26.95 8.58
C GLU A 47 7.32 26.11 8.36
N CYS A 48 7.43 24.96 7.69
CA CYS A 48 6.35 24.01 7.50
C CYS A 48 5.76 23.44 8.80
N THR A 49 6.54 23.41 9.89
CA THR A 49 6.01 23.01 11.20
C THR A 49 5.21 24.10 11.90
N LEU A 50 5.33 25.35 11.44
CA LEU A 50 4.73 26.54 12.04
C LEU A 50 3.52 27.06 11.27
N ILE A 51 3.40 26.72 9.98
CA ILE A 51 2.27 27.11 9.13
C ILE A 51 1.19 26.03 9.19
N ASP A 52 -0.03 26.45 9.49
CA ASP A 52 -1.24 25.62 9.36
C ASP A 52 -1.88 25.88 8.00
N PHE A 53 -1.88 24.87 7.13
CA PHE A 53 -2.51 24.93 5.82
C PHE A 53 -3.15 23.57 5.48
N ALA A 54 -4.12 23.61 4.57
CA ALA A 54 -4.75 22.42 4.01
C ALA A 54 -4.81 22.55 2.50
N CYS A 55 -4.60 21.44 1.80
CA CYS A 55 -4.79 21.36 0.36
C CYS A 55 -6.28 21.27 0.02
N SER A 56 -6.67 21.83 -1.13
CA SER A 56 -8.05 21.77 -1.61
C SER A 56 -8.28 20.46 -2.33
N PRO A 57 -9.31 19.66 -2.01
CA PRO A 57 -9.58 18.44 -2.78
C PRO A 57 -9.73 18.77 -4.28
N PRO A 58 -9.03 18.06 -5.18
CA PRO A 58 -8.42 16.74 -4.98
C PRO A 58 -6.89 16.74 -4.70
N GLU A 59 -6.29 17.90 -4.41
CA GLU A 59 -4.86 18.05 -4.13
C GLU A 59 -4.37 17.17 -2.96
N GLU A 60 -3.17 16.61 -3.09
CA GLU A 60 -2.49 15.83 -2.05
C GLU A 60 -1.43 16.66 -1.32
N TYR A 61 -1.39 16.54 0.01
CA TYR A 61 -0.35 17.16 0.81
C TYR A 61 0.99 16.44 0.64
N PHE A 62 2.06 17.21 0.46
CA PHE A 62 3.42 16.72 0.66
C PHE A 62 4.13 17.52 1.75
N GLY A 63 5.00 16.85 2.50
CA GLY A 63 5.79 17.48 3.56
C GLY A 63 7.00 16.64 3.93
N GLY A 64 8.14 17.29 4.19
CA GLY A 64 9.37 16.63 4.58
C GLY A 64 10.59 17.55 4.49
N GLU A 65 11.77 16.96 4.28
CA GLU A 65 13.04 17.70 4.20
C GLU A 65 13.12 18.72 3.06
N CYS A 66 12.27 18.55 2.05
CA CYS A 66 12.18 19.42 0.89
C CYS A 66 11.25 20.64 1.10
N GLY A 67 10.58 20.72 2.25
CA GLY A 67 9.50 21.67 2.53
C GLY A 67 8.13 21.01 2.52
N CYS A 68 7.09 21.80 2.30
CA CYS A 68 5.70 21.38 2.35
C CYS A 68 4.87 22.14 1.32
N GLY A 69 3.80 21.50 0.86
CA GLY A 69 2.89 22.08 -0.11
C GLY A 69 1.80 21.11 -0.54
N CYS A 70 1.21 21.42 -1.68
CA CYS A 70 0.16 20.63 -2.32
C CYS A 70 0.63 20.18 -3.70
N ILE A 71 0.31 18.95 -4.06
CA ILE A 71 0.50 18.40 -5.40
C ILE A 71 -0.90 18.19 -5.98
N ASP A 72 -1.16 18.80 -7.14
CA ASP A 72 -2.34 18.47 -7.91
C ASP A 72 -2.24 16.98 -8.28
N PRO A 73 -3.31 16.18 -8.12
CA PRO A 73 -3.33 14.89 -8.80
C PRO A 73 -3.25 15.25 -10.26
N GLY A 74 -2.10 14.97 -10.89
CA GLY A 74 -1.87 15.29 -12.29
C GLY A 74 -3.07 14.84 -13.14
N PRO A 75 -3.22 15.39 -14.37
CA PRO A 75 -4.42 15.17 -15.18
C PRO A 75 -4.81 13.70 -15.12
N GLN A 76 -6.04 13.42 -14.69
CA GLN A 76 -6.51 12.05 -14.56
C GLN A 76 -6.22 11.38 -15.89
N ALA A 77 -5.36 10.36 -15.89
CA ALA A 77 -4.90 9.76 -17.12
C ALA A 77 -6.13 9.32 -17.92
N CYS A 78 -6.37 9.96 -19.06
CA CYS A 78 -7.52 9.65 -19.89
C CYS A 78 -7.49 8.16 -20.21
N PRO A 79 -8.62 7.43 -20.09
CA PRO A 79 -8.68 6.04 -20.51
C PRO A 79 -8.13 5.88 -21.94
N ASP A 80 -7.27 4.89 -22.16
CA ASP A 80 -6.66 4.69 -23.48
C ASP A 80 -7.76 4.35 -24.51
N PRO A 81 -7.98 5.17 -25.55
CA PRO A 81 -9.01 4.89 -26.56
C PRO A 81 -8.72 3.63 -27.39
N SER A 82 -7.52 3.07 -27.28
CA SER A 82 -7.12 1.81 -27.92
C SER A 82 -7.45 0.58 -27.07
N ASP A 83 -7.76 0.76 -25.78
CA ASP A 83 -8.17 -0.31 -24.89
C ASP A 83 -9.55 -0.84 -25.33
N PRO A 84 -9.70 -2.13 -25.63
CA PRO A 84 -10.99 -2.71 -26.00
C PRO A 84 -12.06 -2.59 -24.91
N GLY A 85 -11.67 -2.46 -23.64
CA GLY A 85 -12.56 -2.22 -22.51
C GLY A 85 -13.00 -0.77 -22.36
N VAL A 86 -12.51 0.16 -23.21
CA VAL A 86 -12.85 1.58 -23.13
C VAL A 86 -13.70 2.01 -24.33
N ARG A 87 -14.86 2.60 -24.06
CA ARG A 87 -15.78 3.11 -25.08
C ARG A 87 -16.16 4.56 -24.81
N TYR A 88 -15.52 5.47 -25.54
CA TYR A 88 -15.89 6.88 -25.53
C TYR A 88 -17.24 7.13 -26.21
N VAL A 89 -18.11 7.89 -25.54
CA VAL A 89 -19.32 8.48 -26.12
C VAL A 89 -19.01 9.83 -26.73
N SER A 90 -18.24 10.66 -26.03
CA SER A 90 -17.64 11.88 -26.59
C SER A 90 -16.29 12.16 -25.94
N HIS A 91 -15.41 12.82 -26.69
CA HIS A 91 -14.14 13.35 -26.19
C HIS A 91 -14.25 14.83 -25.81
N ASP A 92 -15.42 15.46 -26.03
CA ASP A 92 -15.70 16.83 -25.63
C ASP A 92 -16.42 16.85 -24.27
N PRO A 93 -15.79 17.37 -23.20
CA PRO A 93 -16.41 17.43 -21.88
C PRO A 93 -17.70 18.26 -21.87
N VAL A 94 -17.84 19.25 -22.76
CA VAL A 94 -19.07 20.06 -22.86
C VAL A 94 -20.19 19.22 -23.44
N GLU A 95 -19.90 18.45 -24.49
CA GLU A 95 -20.88 17.55 -25.11
C GLU A 95 -21.33 16.45 -24.14
N CYS A 96 -20.43 15.96 -23.30
CA CYS A 96 -20.73 15.01 -22.22
C CYS A 96 -21.74 15.52 -21.19
N THR A 97 -21.85 16.84 -20.98
CA THR A 97 -22.89 17.42 -20.11
C THR A 97 -24.26 17.53 -20.79
N LEU A 98 -24.31 17.39 -22.12
CA LEU A 98 -25.52 17.56 -22.93
C LEU A 98 -26.11 16.22 -23.38
N ILE A 99 -25.29 15.19 -23.53
CA ILE A 99 -25.72 13.84 -23.92
C ILE A 99 -26.16 13.07 -22.68
N ASP A 100 -27.37 12.51 -22.73
CA ASP A 100 -27.87 11.56 -21.75
C ASP A 100 -27.60 10.13 -22.23
N PHE A 101 -26.73 9.41 -21.53
CA PHE A 101 -26.42 8.01 -21.81
C PHE A 101 -26.21 7.23 -20.52
N ALA A 102 -26.35 5.91 -20.60
CA ALA A 102 -26.06 4.98 -19.53
C ALA A 102 -25.17 3.84 -20.05
N CYS A 103 -24.28 3.37 -19.19
CA CYS A 103 -23.46 2.18 -19.45
C CYS A 103 -24.25 0.90 -19.16
N SER A 104 -23.96 -0.15 -19.90
CA SER A 104 -24.61 -1.45 -19.73
C SER A 104 -23.84 -2.25 -18.69
N PRO A 105 -24.48 -2.82 -17.65
CA PRO A 105 -23.75 -3.66 -16.70
C PRO A 105 -23.00 -4.79 -17.42
N PRO A 106 -21.71 -5.02 -17.10
CA PRO A 106 -20.98 -4.52 -15.93
C PRO A 106 -20.20 -3.20 -16.14
N GLU A 107 -20.30 -2.56 -17.30
CA GLU A 107 -19.58 -1.32 -17.62
C GLU A 107 -19.84 -0.20 -16.59
N GLU A 108 -18.80 0.54 -16.24
CA GLU A 108 -18.84 1.72 -15.38
C GLU A 108 -18.75 3.01 -16.20
N TYR A 109 -19.42 4.06 -15.73
CA TYR A 109 -19.33 5.38 -16.36
C TYR A 109 -18.01 6.06 -15.98
N PHE A 110 -17.32 6.62 -16.98
CA PHE A 110 -16.26 7.59 -16.76
C PHE A 110 -16.61 8.93 -17.41
N GLY A 111 -16.17 10.02 -16.78
CA GLY A 111 -16.38 11.37 -17.29
C GLY A 111 -15.47 12.39 -16.64
N GLY A 112 -14.99 13.35 -17.42
CA GLY A 112 -14.07 14.38 -16.95
C GLY A 112 -13.53 15.24 -18.10
N GLU A 113 -12.33 15.79 -17.92
CA GLU A 113 -11.66 16.64 -18.90
C GLU A 113 -11.35 15.93 -20.23
N CYS A 114 -11.22 14.61 -20.19
CA CYS A 114 -10.95 13.75 -21.34
C CYS A 114 -12.20 13.43 -22.18
N GLY A 115 -13.39 13.86 -21.73
CA GLY A 115 -14.68 13.45 -22.28
C GLY A 115 -15.40 12.47 -21.36
N CYS A 116 -16.21 11.59 -21.95
CA CYS A 116 -17.06 10.66 -21.22
C CYS A 116 -17.31 9.38 -22.03
N GLY A 117 -17.54 8.30 -21.30
CA GLY A 117 -17.79 7.00 -21.90
C GLY A 117 -18.11 5.94 -20.87
N CYS A 118 -17.96 4.70 -21.32
CA CYS A 118 -18.10 3.51 -20.51
C CYS A 118 -16.76 2.76 -20.51
N ILE A 119 -16.38 2.24 -19.35
CA ILE A 119 -15.19 1.41 -19.17
C ILE A 119 -15.62 0.08 -18.56
N ASP A 120 -15.13 -1.02 -19.11
CA ASP A 120 -15.29 -2.33 -18.49
C ASP A 120 -14.53 -2.36 -17.16
N PRO A 121 -15.08 -2.97 -16.09
CA PRO A 121 -14.32 -3.16 -14.88
C PRO A 121 -13.06 -3.97 -15.21
N GLU A 122 -11.95 -3.66 -14.52
CA GLU A 122 -10.72 -4.45 -14.69
C GLU A 122 -11.07 -5.94 -14.53
N PRO A 123 -10.63 -6.81 -15.46
CA PRO A 123 -10.85 -8.24 -15.34
C PRO A 123 -10.37 -8.68 -13.96
N GLN A 124 -11.24 -9.33 -13.18
CA GLN A 124 -10.81 -9.85 -11.88
C GLN A 124 -9.63 -10.79 -12.14
N ALA A 125 -8.47 -10.44 -11.58
CA ALA A 125 -7.29 -11.26 -11.76
C ALA A 125 -7.56 -12.65 -11.19
N CYS A 126 -7.43 -13.67 -12.03
CA CYS A 126 -7.61 -15.05 -11.62
C CYS A 126 -6.73 -15.37 -10.39
N PRO A 127 -7.25 -16.11 -9.41
CA PRO A 127 -6.44 -16.57 -8.27
C PRO A 127 -5.14 -17.23 -8.75
N ASP A 128 -3.99 -16.87 -8.17
CA ASP A 128 -2.71 -17.43 -8.60
C ASP A 128 -2.69 -18.95 -8.33
N PRO A 129 -2.55 -19.81 -9.36
CA PRO A 129 -2.50 -21.26 -9.16
C PRO A 129 -1.26 -21.72 -8.38
N SER A 130 -0.27 -20.85 -8.21
CA SER A 130 0.95 -21.11 -7.43
C SER A 130 0.76 -20.80 -5.93
N ASP A 131 -0.30 -20.07 -5.56
CA ASP A 131 -0.59 -19.76 -4.17
C ASP A 131 -1.04 -21.04 -3.43
N PRO A 132 -0.36 -21.43 -2.34
CA PRO A 132 -0.74 -22.62 -1.56
C PRO A 132 -2.15 -22.52 -0.94
N GLY A 133 -2.68 -21.31 -0.78
CA GLY A 133 -4.06 -21.06 -0.35
C GLY A 133 -5.08 -21.32 -1.45
N VAL A 134 -4.69 -21.39 -2.73
CA VAL A 134 -5.58 -21.54 -3.88
C VAL A 134 -5.58 -22.98 -4.36
N ARG A 135 -6.78 -23.56 -4.51
CA ARG A 135 -6.97 -24.90 -5.08
C ARG A 135 -8.03 -24.86 -6.17
N TYR A 136 -7.59 -24.94 -7.42
CA TYR A 136 -8.46 -25.13 -8.57
C TYR A 136 -9.04 -26.54 -8.61
N VAL A 137 -10.33 -26.62 -8.92
CA VAL A 137 -11.04 -27.85 -9.28
C VAL A 137 -11.03 -28.02 -10.79
N SER A 138 -11.35 -26.95 -11.53
CA SER A 138 -11.10 -26.84 -12.96
C SER A 138 -10.83 -25.38 -13.33
N HIS A 139 -10.11 -25.19 -14.44
CA HIS A 139 -9.91 -23.88 -15.07
C HIS A 139 -10.88 -23.66 -16.24
N ASP A 140 -11.72 -24.66 -16.56
CA ASP A 140 -12.76 -24.55 -17.57
C ASP A 140 -14.10 -24.32 -16.88
N ILE A 141 -14.72 -23.18 -17.17
CA ILE A 141 -16.00 -22.79 -16.60
C ILE A 141 -17.14 -23.76 -16.97
N GLU A 142 -17.08 -24.38 -18.15
CA GLU A 142 -18.06 -25.37 -18.59
C GLU A 142 -17.92 -26.68 -17.80
N GLU A 143 -16.70 -27.08 -17.44
CA GLU A 143 -16.49 -28.21 -16.54
C GLU A 143 -16.95 -27.88 -15.12
N CYS A 144 -16.72 -26.65 -14.67
CA CYS A 144 -17.18 -26.17 -13.37
C CYS A 144 -18.71 -26.22 -13.23
N HIS A 145 -19.47 -26.01 -14.31
CA HIS A 145 -20.92 -26.16 -14.32
C HIS A 145 -21.38 -27.62 -14.10
N LEU A 146 -20.53 -28.60 -14.40
CA LEU A 146 -20.86 -30.03 -14.35
C LEU A 146 -20.36 -30.73 -13.07
N ILE A 147 -19.38 -30.14 -12.38
CA ILE A 147 -18.73 -30.73 -11.22
C ILE A 147 -19.33 -30.15 -9.94
N ASP A 148 -19.86 -31.01 -9.07
CA ASP A 148 -20.29 -30.64 -7.73
C ASP A 148 -19.11 -30.84 -6.75
N PHE A 149 -18.68 -29.75 -6.10
CA PHE A 149 -17.60 -29.78 -5.13
C PHE A 149 -17.88 -28.86 -3.95
N ILE A 150 -17.30 -29.19 -2.80
CA ILE A 150 -17.43 -28.45 -1.56
C ILE A 150 -16.03 -28.14 -1.04
N CYS A 151 -15.83 -26.90 -0.59
CA CYS A 151 -14.58 -26.47 0.04
C CYS A 151 -14.52 -26.92 1.50
N ALA A 152 -13.30 -27.08 2.03
CA ALA A 152 -13.13 -27.44 3.43
C ALA A 152 -13.61 -26.31 4.36
N GLU A 153 -13.84 -26.62 5.64
CA GLU A 153 -14.25 -25.63 6.63
C GLU A 153 -13.23 -24.48 6.69
N GLY A 154 -13.71 -23.24 6.62
CA GLY A 154 -12.88 -22.03 6.60
C GLY A 154 -12.37 -21.62 5.22
N GLN A 155 -12.59 -22.42 4.16
CA GLN A 155 -12.28 -22.02 2.78
C GLN A 155 -13.47 -21.34 2.11
N SER A 156 -13.17 -20.40 1.21
CA SER A 156 -14.16 -19.74 0.35
C SER A 156 -14.16 -20.37 -1.04
N LEU A 157 -15.34 -20.57 -1.61
CA LEU A 157 -15.50 -21.04 -2.99
C LEU A 157 -15.37 -19.87 -3.96
N PHE A 158 -14.63 -20.06 -5.05
CA PHE A 158 -14.68 -19.17 -6.21
C PHE A 158 -15.23 -19.91 -7.43
N TYR A 159 -15.97 -19.17 -8.24
CA TYR A 159 -16.64 -19.64 -9.44
C TYR A 159 -16.80 -18.44 -10.37
N ASP A 160 -15.92 -18.32 -11.35
CA ASP A 160 -15.81 -17.16 -12.23
C ASP A 160 -15.21 -17.58 -13.59
N GLU A 161 -14.91 -16.61 -14.45
CA GLU A 161 -14.32 -16.87 -15.77
C GLU A 161 -12.95 -17.55 -15.73
N CYS A 162 -12.27 -17.54 -14.58
CA CYS A 162 -11.01 -18.23 -14.36
C CYS A 162 -11.20 -19.72 -14.03
N GLY A 163 -12.43 -20.13 -13.74
CA GLY A 163 -12.83 -21.50 -13.42
C GLY A 163 -13.48 -21.58 -12.05
N CYS A 164 -13.15 -22.64 -11.32
CA CYS A 164 -13.74 -22.88 -10.02
C CYS A 164 -12.78 -23.59 -9.07
N GLY A 165 -12.91 -23.28 -7.79
CA GLY A 165 -12.08 -23.88 -6.77
C GLY A 165 -12.33 -23.32 -5.37
N CYS A 166 -11.34 -23.51 -4.52
CA CYS A 166 -11.36 -23.08 -3.13
C CYS A 166 -10.16 -22.19 -2.84
N ILE A 167 -10.40 -21.07 -2.16
CA ILE A 167 -9.37 -20.17 -1.63
C ILE A 167 -9.41 -20.28 -0.11
N SER A 168 -8.28 -20.60 0.48
CA SER A 168 -8.08 -20.58 1.92
C SER A 168 -7.73 -19.15 2.33
N PRO A 169 -8.29 -18.61 3.42
CA PRO A 169 -7.73 -17.41 4.02
C PRO A 169 -6.26 -17.70 4.34
N GLU A 170 -5.38 -16.71 4.15
CA GLU A 170 -3.95 -16.85 4.44
C GLU A 170 -3.78 -17.57 5.77
N THR A 171 -3.11 -18.73 5.76
CA THR A 171 -2.87 -19.47 6.98
C THR A 171 -2.00 -18.60 7.85
N VAL A 172 -2.57 -17.99 8.90
CA VAL A 172 -1.80 -17.29 9.90
C VAL A 172 -0.88 -18.32 10.53
N VAL A 173 0.40 -18.29 10.17
CA VAL A 173 1.40 -19.18 10.76
C VAL A 173 1.65 -18.70 12.18
N CYS A 174 1.02 -19.39 13.13
CA CYS A 174 1.21 -19.13 14.54
C CYS A 174 2.64 -19.52 14.95
N PRO A 175 3.39 -18.64 15.64
CA PRO A 175 4.64 -19.04 16.29
C PRO A 175 4.43 -20.30 17.15
N GLU A 176 5.25 -21.33 16.99
CA GLU A 176 5.08 -22.57 17.75
C GLU A 176 5.25 -22.31 19.26
N PRO A 177 4.27 -22.67 20.12
CA PRO A 177 4.41 -22.47 21.55
C PRO A 177 5.50 -23.40 22.11
N GLY A 178 6.46 -22.82 22.85
CA GLY A 178 7.52 -23.59 23.52
C GLY A 178 8.83 -23.70 22.74
N THR A 179 8.98 -23.01 21.60
CA THR A 179 10.32 -22.74 21.06
C THR A 179 11.06 -21.76 21.97
N THR A 180 12.39 -21.86 22.02
CA THR A 180 13.21 -21.04 22.95
C THR A 180 13.18 -19.54 22.65
N ASN A 181 12.59 -19.13 21.52
CA ASN A 181 12.54 -17.75 21.06
C ASN A 181 11.11 -17.18 20.99
N VAL A 182 10.08 -17.88 21.47
CA VAL A 182 8.69 -17.39 21.43
C VAL A 182 8.09 -17.43 22.83
N LEU A 183 7.65 -16.26 23.31
CA LEU A 183 6.92 -16.11 24.56
C LEU A 183 5.53 -15.56 24.27
N TYR A 184 4.50 -16.37 24.51
CA TYR A 184 3.11 -15.92 24.45
C TYR A 184 2.70 -15.21 25.74
N VAL A 185 2.05 -14.06 25.60
CA VAL A 185 1.38 -13.33 26.68
C VAL A 185 -0.07 -13.78 26.78
N SER A 186 -0.77 -13.87 25.65
CA SER A 186 -2.07 -14.55 25.53
C SER A 186 -2.20 -15.21 24.17
N HIS A 187 -2.98 -16.29 24.11
CA HIS A 187 -3.36 -16.96 22.86
C HIS A 187 -4.73 -16.49 22.35
N ASP A 188 -5.41 -15.62 23.11
CA ASP A 188 -6.68 -15.03 22.73
C ASP A 188 -6.43 -13.63 22.12
N PRO A 189 -6.68 -13.43 20.82
CA PRO A 189 -6.49 -12.13 20.18
C PRO A 189 -7.39 -11.03 20.77
N GLU A 190 -8.54 -11.37 21.35
CA GLU A 190 -9.42 -10.39 22.00
C GLU A 190 -8.82 -9.90 23.32
N GLU A 191 -8.22 -10.81 24.10
CA GLU A 191 -7.53 -10.47 25.34
C GLU A 191 -6.28 -9.62 25.04
N CYS A 192 -5.59 -9.91 23.93
CA CYS A 192 -4.44 -9.15 23.48
C CYS A 192 -4.74 -7.68 23.16
N MET A 193 -5.97 -7.34 22.75
CA MET A 193 -6.37 -5.94 22.56
C MET A 193 -6.54 -5.17 23.88
N LEU A 194 -6.69 -5.89 24.99
CA LEU A 194 -6.92 -5.32 26.32
C LEU A 194 -5.64 -5.29 27.18
N LEU A 195 -4.61 -6.01 26.77
CA LEU A 195 -3.35 -6.13 27.49
C LEU A 195 -2.33 -5.10 27.01
N ASP A 196 -1.77 -4.35 27.95
CA ASP A 196 -0.60 -3.50 27.72
C ASP A 196 0.65 -4.29 28.13
N PHE A 197 1.48 -4.65 27.15
CA PHE A 197 2.72 -5.39 27.37
C PHE A 197 3.83 -4.90 26.44
N ALA A 198 5.07 -5.07 26.88
CA ALA A 198 6.25 -4.69 26.11
C ALA A 198 7.29 -5.81 26.14
N CYS A 199 8.00 -5.98 25.04
CA CYS A 199 9.09 -6.93 24.91
C CYS A 199 10.43 -6.27 25.25
N SER A 200 11.37 -7.04 25.80
CA SER A 200 12.69 -6.53 26.11
C SER A 200 13.62 -6.65 24.89
N PRO A 201 14.42 -5.64 24.53
CA PRO A 201 15.38 -5.79 23.43
C PRO A 201 16.30 -7.00 23.66
N PRO A 202 16.54 -7.87 22.65
CA PRO A 202 16.26 -7.73 21.21
C PRO A 202 14.91 -8.33 20.72
N GLU A 203 13.99 -8.65 21.62
CA GLU A 203 12.71 -9.27 21.27
C GLU A 203 11.79 -8.29 20.53
N ARG A 204 11.01 -8.81 19.59
CA ARG A 204 9.98 -8.07 18.85
C ARG A 204 8.60 -8.47 19.34
N LEU A 205 7.71 -7.50 19.44
CA LEU A 205 6.30 -7.75 19.74
C LEU A 205 5.60 -8.34 18.51
N PHE A 206 4.75 -9.34 18.74
CA PHE A 206 3.80 -9.81 17.74
C PHE A 206 2.38 -9.77 18.32
N THR A 207 1.41 -9.46 17.46
CA THR A 207 -0.02 -9.57 17.73
C THR A 207 -0.68 -9.97 16.43
N ASN A 208 -1.31 -11.13 16.41
CA ASN A 208 -1.97 -11.69 15.22
C ASN A 208 -3.17 -12.55 15.65
N ALA A 209 -3.78 -13.25 14.70
CA ALA A 209 -4.94 -14.12 14.99
C ALA A 209 -4.62 -15.26 15.98
N CYS A 210 -3.34 -15.56 16.24
CA CYS A 210 -2.90 -16.58 17.17
C CYS A 210 -2.70 -16.07 18.60
N GLY A 211 -2.90 -14.76 18.83
CA GLY A 211 -2.66 -14.08 20.10
C GLY A 211 -1.51 -13.09 20.02
N CYS A 212 -0.83 -12.89 21.13
CA CYS A 212 0.18 -11.85 21.29
C CYS A 212 1.32 -12.29 22.20
N GLY A 213 2.49 -11.72 21.95
CA GLY A 213 3.68 -12.06 22.71
C GLY A 213 4.96 -11.44 22.16
N CYS A 214 6.07 -12.01 22.58
CA CYS A 214 7.42 -11.59 22.23
C CYS A 214 8.14 -12.69 21.46
N ILE A 215 8.78 -12.33 20.35
CA ILE A 215 9.63 -13.22 19.57
C ILE A 215 11.08 -12.71 19.57
N GLY A 216 11.97 -13.53 20.13
CA GLY A 216 13.41 -13.30 20.17
C GLY A 216 14.13 -13.73 18.88
N PRO A 217 15.39 -13.29 18.69
CA PRO A 217 16.22 -13.76 17.59
C PRO A 217 16.49 -15.27 17.71
N GLU A 218 16.55 -15.97 16.59
CA GLU A 218 16.96 -17.37 16.55
C GLU A 218 18.42 -17.49 17.02
N LEU A 219 18.65 -18.18 18.14
CA LEU A 219 20.01 -18.49 18.58
C LEU A 219 20.60 -19.52 17.60
N PRO A 220 21.81 -19.29 17.04
CA PRO A 220 22.44 -20.28 16.18
C PRO A 220 22.67 -21.57 16.96
N VAL A 221 22.09 -22.67 16.46
CA VAL A 221 22.30 -24.01 17.01
C VAL A 221 23.74 -24.41 16.74
N GLY A 222 24.58 -24.27 17.76
CA GLY A 222 25.90 -24.87 17.80
C GLY A 222 26.95 -23.93 18.36
N HIS A 223 27.50 -24.30 19.51
CA HIS A 223 28.93 -24.51 19.75
C HIS A 223 29.04 -25.14 21.14
N ALA A 224 28.99 -26.47 21.19
CA ALA A 224 29.47 -27.22 22.34
C ALA A 224 30.98 -27.47 22.15
N PRO A 225 31.86 -27.11 23.11
CA PRO A 225 33.21 -27.63 23.15
C PRO A 225 33.25 -29.11 23.56
#